data_AF-A0A8H3LAW4-F1
#
_entry.id   AF-A0A8H3LAW4-F1
#
_cell.length_a   1.000
_cell.length_b   1.000
_cell.length_c   1.000
_cell.angle_alpha   90.00
_cell.angle_beta   90.00
_cell.angle_gamma   90.00
#
_symmetry.space_group_name_H-M   'P 1'
#
loop_
_entity.id
_entity.type
_entity.pdbx_description
1 polymer ?
#
loop_
_entity_poly.entity_id
_entity_poly.type
_entity_poly.pdbx_seq_one_letter_code
_entity_poly.pdbx_strand_id
1 'polypeptide(L)'
;MTLEDIACDGHSFEGVIYKGFDSNEEPILFIENFEVTNVKVLKKRHLATVFQDANYPKDRMPFYIYGTNQQLHIDHILLKNPSIQLSADCVELKLTHGNLTQSQREKGVIVHITDYYEYAMQPFPEIKRHGSSFFFQGGREFNVKLYEDPVSDPNKSGPGLDDVNIDDPFAKGTIRLPRKDEGCLFIDSYSINKDPTAIYEVKDGKIKDRPLDEPFNKYYYDLFEKETEAHWYENTTEENMIEESTIEGNMTEGNTTEGNTTEEITTEGNMTEGNMTEGNTTEGNMTEGNTTEEITTEGNMTEGDMTGIKGEPKL
;
A
#
# COMPACT_ATOMS: atom_id res chain seq x y z
N MET A 1 10.98 -18.12 -6.49
CA MET A 1 11.01 -17.76 -7.94
C MET A 1 10.26 -16.46 -7.95
N THR A 2 10.98 -15.38 -8.15
CA THR A 2 10.53 -14.04 -7.84
C THR A 2 9.59 -13.52 -8.93
N LEU A 3 8.88 -12.43 -8.64
CA LEU A 3 8.14 -11.68 -9.67
C LEU A 3 9.09 -11.08 -10.72
N GLU A 4 10.38 -10.92 -10.39
CA GLU A 4 11.45 -10.49 -11.28
C GLU A 4 11.83 -11.59 -12.28
N ASP A 5 11.81 -12.86 -11.85
CA ASP A 5 12.11 -14.02 -12.70
C ASP A 5 11.01 -14.27 -13.75
N ILE A 6 9.73 -14.04 -13.41
CA ILE A 6 8.58 -14.37 -14.28
C ILE A 6 7.97 -13.19 -15.05
N ALA A 7 7.96 -11.98 -14.46
CA ALA A 7 7.43 -10.79 -15.13
C ALA A 7 8.54 -10.03 -15.85
N CYS A 8 9.15 -10.71 -16.83
CA CYS A 8 10.25 -10.19 -17.65
C CYS A 8 10.02 -10.51 -19.14
N ASP A 9 10.36 -9.58 -20.03
CA ASP A 9 10.12 -9.74 -21.47
C ASP A 9 10.90 -10.94 -22.05
N GLY A 10 10.25 -11.70 -22.93
CA GLY A 10 10.81 -12.86 -23.63
C GLY A 10 11.01 -14.11 -22.75
N HIS A 11 10.73 -14.05 -21.45
CA HIS A 11 10.92 -15.18 -20.54
C HIS A 11 9.86 -16.27 -20.71
N SER A 12 10.17 -17.45 -20.16
CA SER A 12 9.30 -18.62 -20.09
C SER A 12 9.34 -19.22 -18.69
N PHE A 13 8.23 -19.83 -18.25
CA PHE A 13 8.15 -20.59 -17.00
C PHE A 13 7.09 -21.70 -17.08
N GLU A 14 7.29 -22.78 -16.33
CA GLU A 14 6.27 -23.82 -16.15
C GLU A 14 5.22 -23.35 -15.15
N GLY A 15 3.96 -23.66 -15.44
CA GLY A 15 2.81 -23.33 -14.62
C GLY A 15 1.75 -24.44 -14.63
N VAL A 16 0.71 -24.24 -13.83
CA VAL A 16 -0.41 -25.16 -13.67
C VAL A 16 -1.71 -24.37 -13.84
N ILE A 17 -2.65 -24.93 -14.60
CA ILE A 17 -3.98 -24.32 -14.79
C ILE A 17 -4.98 -25.07 -13.94
N TYR A 18 -5.66 -24.34 -13.05
CA TYR A 18 -6.81 -24.80 -12.27
C TYR A 18 -8.11 -24.22 -12.86
N LYS A 19 -9.20 -24.98 -12.84
CA LYS A 19 -10.49 -24.61 -13.42
C LYS A 19 -11.60 -24.58 -12.36
N GLY A 20 -11.58 -23.53 -11.55
CA GLY A 20 -12.51 -23.37 -10.43
C GLY A 20 -12.20 -24.33 -9.29
N PHE A 21 -13.19 -24.55 -8.44
CA PHE A 21 -13.08 -25.33 -7.20
C PHE A 21 -14.15 -26.43 -7.16
N ASP A 22 -13.85 -27.52 -6.47
CA ASP A 22 -14.77 -28.64 -6.26
C ASP A 22 -15.77 -28.37 -5.12
N SER A 23 -16.53 -29.38 -4.71
CA SER A 23 -17.49 -29.27 -3.60
C SER A 23 -16.86 -29.08 -2.22
N ASN A 24 -15.56 -29.32 -2.07
CA ASN A 24 -14.79 -29.19 -0.84
C ASN A 24 -13.98 -27.88 -0.80
N GLU A 25 -14.15 -27.01 -1.80
CA GLU A 25 -13.37 -25.79 -2.03
C GLU A 25 -11.88 -26.07 -2.37
N GLU A 26 -11.55 -27.27 -2.88
CA GLU A 26 -10.22 -27.58 -3.43
C GLU A 26 -10.12 -27.17 -4.92
N PRO A 27 -8.99 -26.61 -5.38
CA PRO A 27 -8.84 -26.15 -6.75
C PRO A 27 -8.78 -27.32 -7.75
N ILE A 28 -9.63 -27.31 -8.77
CA ILE A 28 -9.73 -28.40 -9.75
C ILE A 28 -8.58 -28.27 -10.75
N LEU A 29 -7.58 -29.13 -10.63
CA LEU A 29 -6.49 -29.25 -11.59
C LEU A 29 -7.03 -29.53 -13.01
N PHE A 30 -6.61 -28.74 -13.99
CA PHE A 30 -7.05 -28.83 -15.38
C PHE A 30 -5.91 -29.12 -16.36
N ILE A 31 -4.75 -28.47 -16.21
CA ILE A 31 -3.54 -28.75 -17.00
C ILE A 31 -2.30 -28.68 -16.08
N GLU A 32 -1.55 -29.77 -16.01
CA GLU A 32 -0.21 -29.82 -15.39
C GLU A 32 0.88 -29.43 -16.42
N ASN A 33 2.01 -28.91 -15.92
CA ASN A 33 3.23 -28.67 -16.70
C ASN A 33 2.99 -27.84 -17.98
N PHE A 34 2.18 -26.78 -17.85
CA PHE A 34 1.90 -25.84 -18.94
C PHE A 34 3.03 -24.82 -19.04
N GLU A 35 3.71 -24.75 -20.19
CA GLU A 35 4.77 -23.75 -20.40
C GLU A 35 4.20 -22.41 -20.86
N VAL A 36 4.32 -21.38 -20.02
CA VAL A 36 4.18 -19.98 -20.45
C VAL A 36 5.45 -19.60 -21.18
N THR A 37 5.34 -19.04 -22.38
CA THR A 37 6.49 -18.62 -23.20
C THR A 37 6.28 -17.24 -23.79
N ASN A 38 7.38 -16.54 -24.13
CA ASN A 38 7.35 -15.22 -24.76
C ASN A 38 6.49 -14.22 -23.96
N VAL A 39 6.74 -14.16 -22.64
CA VAL A 39 6.12 -13.18 -21.75
C VAL A 39 6.38 -11.76 -22.29
N LYS A 40 5.39 -10.88 -22.15
CA LYS A 40 5.55 -9.45 -22.42
C LYS A 40 4.88 -8.66 -21.30
N VAL A 41 5.66 -7.82 -20.62
CA VAL A 41 5.20 -7.02 -19.48
C VAL A 41 4.41 -5.83 -20.00
N LEU A 42 3.10 -5.80 -19.72
CA LEU A 42 2.27 -4.62 -20.01
C LEU A 42 2.32 -3.61 -18.88
N LYS A 43 2.21 -4.08 -17.62
CA LYS A 43 2.29 -3.29 -16.39
C LYS A 43 2.94 -4.16 -15.30
N LYS A 44 3.93 -3.62 -14.59
CA LYS A 44 4.56 -4.15 -13.38
C LYS A 44 4.72 -2.97 -12.43
N ARG A 45 3.85 -2.90 -11.41
CA ARG A 45 3.74 -1.77 -10.47
C ARG A 45 3.98 -2.28 -9.05
N HIS A 46 4.82 -1.59 -8.28
CA HIS A 46 5.08 -1.93 -6.89
C HIS A 46 3.97 -1.36 -5.98
N LEU A 47 3.42 -2.18 -5.08
CA LEU A 47 2.24 -1.82 -4.27
C LEU A 47 2.56 -1.28 -2.86
N ALA A 48 3.83 -1.32 -2.44
CA ALA A 48 4.24 -0.78 -1.13
C ALA A 48 3.91 0.71 -0.96
N THR A 49 3.69 1.12 0.28
CA THR A 49 3.16 2.43 0.71
C THR A 49 3.84 3.64 0.06
N VAL A 50 5.14 3.58 -0.21
CA VAL A 50 5.91 4.69 -0.83
C VAL A 50 5.53 4.99 -2.28
N PHE A 51 4.89 4.04 -2.97
CA PHE A 51 4.44 4.16 -4.36
C PHE A 51 2.91 4.37 -4.48
N GLN A 52 2.19 4.44 -3.36
CA GLN A 52 0.75 4.65 -3.32
C GLN A 52 0.39 6.14 -3.37
N ASP A 53 -0.75 6.44 -3.97
CA ASP A 53 -1.30 7.79 -4.03
C ASP A 53 -1.79 8.26 -2.66
N ALA A 54 -1.69 9.58 -2.43
CA ALA A 54 -2.13 10.20 -1.19
C ALA A 54 -3.63 9.99 -0.92
N ASN A 55 -4.47 9.92 -1.97
CA ASN A 55 -5.93 9.80 -1.89
C ASN A 55 -6.46 8.89 -3.01
N TYR A 56 -7.59 8.22 -2.80
CA TYR A 56 -8.32 7.56 -3.88
C TYR A 56 -8.89 8.59 -4.88
N PRO A 57 -9.09 8.22 -6.16
CA PRO A 57 -9.81 9.01 -7.14
C PRO A 57 -11.23 9.37 -6.68
N LYS A 58 -11.57 10.66 -6.75
CA LYS A 58 -12.80 11.21 -6.15
C LYS A 58 -14.05 11.11 -7.03
N ASP A 59 -13.86 10.93 -8.33
CA ASP A 59 -14.87 11.11 -9.38
C ASP A 59 -14.89 9.97 -10.41
N ARG A 60 -14.21 8.87 -10.10
CA ARG A 60 -13.97 7.73 -10.99
C ARG A 60 -13.49 6.49 -10.25
N MET A 61 -13.37 5.39 -10.98
CA MET A 61 -12.57 4.22 -10.63
C MET A 61 -11.70 3.84 -11.86
N PRO A 62 -10.37 3.88 -11.76
CA PRO A 62 -9.47 3.69 -12.90
C PRO A 62 -9.10 2.21 -13.12
N PHE A 63 -9.11 1.78 -14.38
CA PHE A 63 -8.70 0.46 -14.81
C PHE A 63 -7.68 0.59 -15.94
N TYR A 64 -6.73 -0.33 -16.03
CA TYR A 64 -6.05 -0.58 -17.29
C TYR A 64 -7.01 -1.28 -18.25
N ILE A 65 -6.99 -0.92 -19.53
CA ILE A 65 -7.67 -1.64 -20.62
C ILE A 65 -6.67 -2.03 -21.70
N TYR A 66 -6.61 -3.33 -22.01
CA TYR A 66 -5.61 -3.92 -22.91
C TYR A 66 -6.16 -5.13 -23.68
N GLY A 67 -5.42 -5.57 -24.70
CA GLY A 67 -5.73 -6.78 -25.46
C GLY A 67 -5.63 -6.60 -26.98
N THR A 68 -6.60 -7.15 -27.71
CA THR A 68 -6.63 -7.26 -29.17
C THR A 68 -7.88 -6.57 -29.75
N ASN A 69 -8.07 -6.60 -31.08
CA ASN A 69 -9.36 -6.19 -31.68
C ASN A 69 -10.51 -7.15 -31.32
N GLN A 70 -10.19 -8.39 -30.94
CA GLN A 70 -11.14 -9.48 -30.75
C GLN A 70 -11.56 -9.63 -29.29
N GLN A 71 -10.63 -9.40 -28.36
CA GLN A 71 -10.82 -9.52 -26.92
C GLN A 71 -10.11 -8.36 -26.21
N LEU A 72 -10.86 -7.68 -25.36
CA LEU A 72 -10.37 -6.66 -24.44
C LEU A 72 -10.52 -7.16 -23.01
N HIS A 73 -9.61 -6.73 -22.15
CA HIS A 73 -9.56 -7.07 -20.73
C HIS A 73 -9.40 -5.78 -19.93
N ILE A 74 -9.94 -5.75 -18.72
CA ILE A 74 -9.70 -4.68 -17.76
C ILE A 74 -9.20 -5.20 -16.42
N ASP A 75 -8.35 -4.41 -15.77
CA ASP A 75 -7.81 -4.70 -14.44
C ASP A 75 -7.68 -3.41 -13.64
N HIS A 76 -8.11 -3.42 -12.37
CA HIS A 76 -8.19 -2.24 -11.52
C HIS A 76 -6.80 -1.67 -11.18
N ILE A 77 -6.61 -0.35 -11.32
CA ILE A 77 -5.35 0.28 -10.97
C ILE A 77 -5.31 0.47 -9.46
N LEU A 78 -4.51 -0.34 -8.77
CA LEU A 78 -4.37 -0.33 -7.30
C LEU A 78 -3.54 0.88 -6.82
N LEU A 79 -4.17 2.07 -6.82
CA LEU A 79 -3.50 3.33 -6.45
C LEU A 79 -3.25 3.48 -4.95
N LYS A 80 -4.06 2.85 -4.09
CA LYS A 80 -4.01 3.05 -2.63
C LYS A 80 -4.58 1.85 -1.86
N ASN A 81 -4.02 1.61 -0.68
CA ASN A 81 -4.47 0.59 0.29
C ASN A 81 -5.31 1.22 1.44
N PRO A 82 -6.35 0.54 1.97
CA PRO A 82 -6.96 -0.70 1.47
C PRO A 82 -7.56 -0.57 0.07
N SER A 83 -7.69 -1.68 -0.65
CA SER A 83 -8.18 -1.69 -2.02
C SER A 83 -9.13 -2.85 -2.31
N ILE A 84 -9.43 -3.05 -3.59
CA ILE A 84 -10.14 -4.22 -4.10
C ILE A 84 -9.54 -4.58 -5.46
N GLN A 85 -9.22 -5.86 -5.67
CA GLN A 85 -8.86 -6.34 -7.00
C GLN A 85 -10.14 -6.59 -7.79
N LEU A 86 -10.25 -5.97 -8.96
CA LEU A 86 -11.37 -6.12 -9.89
C LEU A 86 -10.82 -6.33 -11.30
N SER A 87 -10.97 -7.53 -11.82
CA SER A 87 -10.46 -7.91 -13.15
C SER A 87 -11.58 -8.52 -13.98
N ALA A 88 -11.63 -8.22 -15.27
CA ALA A 88 -12.59 -8.81 -16.20
C ALA A 88 -11.93 -9.09 -17.55
N ASP A 89 -12.13 -10.30 -18.07
CA ASP A 89 -11.80 -10.61 -19.46
C ASP A 89 -12.98 -10.27 -20.41
N CYS A 90 -12.74 -10.40 -21.71
CA CYS A 90 -13.76 -10.35 -22.77
C CYS A 90 -14.77 -9.18 -22.67
N VAL A 91 -14.32 -8.00 -22.24
CA VAL A 91 -15.20 -6.83 -22.08
C VAL A 91 -15.63 -6.24 -23.43
N GLU A 92 -16.87 -5.77 -23.50
CA GLU A 92 -17.43 -5.16 -24.70
C GLU A 92 -17.35 -3.62 -24.60
N LEU A 93 -16.40 -3.01 -25.30
CA LEU A 93 -16.22 -1.56 -25.39
C LEU A 93 -17.00 -0.97 -26.58
N LYS A 94 -17.89 -0.01 -26.31
CA LYS A 94 -18.65 0.75 -27.31
C LYS A 94 -18.31 2.22 -27.25
N LEU A 95 -17.46 2.70 -28.16
CA LEU A 95 -17.08 4.11 -28.23
C LEU A 95 -18.13 4.96 -28.96
N THR A 96 -18.54 6.06 -28.32
CA THR A 96 -19.40 7.11 -28.89
C THR A 96 -18.60 8.32 -29.35
N HIS A 97 -17.35 8.45 -28.88
CA HIS A 97 -16.39 9.47 -29.30
C HIS A 97 -14.97 8.89 -29.28
N GLY A 98 -14.12 9.39 -30.20
CA GLY A 98 -12.74 8.93 -30.32
C GLY A 98 -12.62 7.51 -30.89
N ASN A 99 -11.41 6.95 -30.82
CA ASN A 99 -11.13 5.56 -31.17
C ASN A 99 -10.06 4.98 -30.24
N LEU A 100 -10.06 3.64 -30.10
CA LEU A 100 -9.00 2.91 -29.43
C LEU A 100 -8.17 2.18 -30.50
N THR A 101 -6.92 2.60 -30.68
CA THR A 101 -6.01 2.09 -31.71
C THR A 101 -5.36 0.76 -31.31
N GLN A 102 -4.72 0.09 -32.28
CA GLN A 102 -3.99 -1.14 -32.02
C GLN A 102 -2.83 -0.95 -31.03
N SER A 103 -2.00 0.10 -31.21
CA SER A 103 -0.86 0.33 -30.33
C SER A 103 -1.29 0.63 -28.89
N GLN A 104 -2.42 1.34 -28.70
CA GLN A 104 -2.99 1.58 -27.37
C GLN A 104 -3.43 0.28 -26.69
N ARG A 105 -4.16 -0.61 -27.39
CA ARG A 105 -4.57 -1.92 -26.82
C ARG A 105 -3.39 -2.83 -26.48
N GLU A 106 -2.37 -2.86 -27.33
CA GLU A 106 -1.19 -3.72 -27.18
C GLU A 106 -0.20 -3.24 -26.10
N LYS A 107 -0.35 -1.99 -25.63
CA LYS A 107 0.42 -1.41 -24.51
C LYS A 107 -0.39 -1.33 -23.21
N GLY A 108 -1.72 -1.35 -23.32
CA GLY A 108 -2.63 -1.02 -22.23
C GLY A 108 -2.68 0.49 -21.97
N VAL A 109 -3.89 1.04 -22.02
CA VAL A 109 -4.20 2.45 -21.69
C VAL A 109 -5.12 2.50 -20.47
N ILE A 110 -5.47 3.69 -20.00
CA ILE A 110 -6.35 3.86 -18.83
C ILE A 110 -7.80 4.07 -19.29
N VAL A 111 -8.73 3.41 -18.60
CA VAL A 111 -10.16 3.67 -18.69
C VAL A 111 -10.72 4.01 -17.32
N HIS A 112 -11.41 5.14 -17.22
CA HIS A 112 -12.14 5.55 -16.03
C HIS A 112 -13.58 5.08 -16.12
N ILE A 113 -14.03 4.24 -15.18
CA ILE A 113 -15.46 4.07 -14.91
C ILE A 113 -15.93 5.30 -14.15
N THR A 114 -17.02 5.92 -14.61
CA THR A 114 -17.50 7.23 -14.11
C THR A 114 -18.86 7.17 -13.41
N ASP A 115 -19.47 6.00 -13.29
CA ASP A 115 -20.71 5.78 -12.52
C ASP A 115 -20.46 5.46 -11.03
N TYR A 116 -19.23 5.02 -10.72
CA TYR A 116 -18.81 4.57 -9.39
C TYR A 116 -17.49 5.26 -9.04
N TYR A 117 -17.50 6.00 -7.93
CA TYR A 117 -16.34 6.75 -7.45
C TYR A 117 -15.63 5.94 -6.39
N GLU A 118 -14.38 5.55 -6.63
CA GLU A 118 -13.64 4.67 -5.74
C GLU A 118 -13.56 5.26 -4.32
N TYR A 119 -13.23 6.54 -4.19
CA TYR A 119 -13.21 7.25 -2.91
C TYR A 119 -14.50 7.11 -2.07
N ALA A 120 -15.67 7.01 -2.71
CA ALA A 120 -16.95 6.87 -2.01
C ALA A 120 -17.30 5.42 -1.63
N MET A 121 -16.53 4.44 -2.09
CA MET A 121 -16.73 3.00 -1.85
C MET A 121 -15.66 2.41 -0.93
N GLN A 122 -14.57 3.13 -0.67
CA GLN A 122 -13.46 2.69 0.18
C GLN A 122 -13.71 3.00 1.67
N PRO A 123 -13.29 2.12 2.60
CA PRO A 123 -12.77 0.77 2.34
C PRO A 123 -13.88 -0.19 1.91
N PHE A 124 -13.58 -1.04 0.92
CA PHE A 124 -14.47 -2.16 0.60
C PHE A 124 -14.54 -3.15 1.78
N PRO A 125 -15.71 -3.74 2.09
CA PRO A 125 -15.80 -4.77 3.10
C PRO A 125 -14.98 -6.00 2.69
N GLU A 126 -14.06 -6.47 3.55
CA GLU A 126 -13.27 -7.68 3.35
C GLU A 126 -14.18 -8.93 3.33
N ILE A 127 -14.65 -9.35 2.15
CA ILE A 127 -15.58 -10.48 1.99
C ILE A 127 -15.13 -11.45 0.88
N LYS A 128 -15.15 -12.76 1.20
CA LYS A 128 -14.78 -13.83 0.26
C LYS A 128 -15.73 -14.00 -0.93
N ARG A 129 -17.00 -13.58 -0.80
CA ARG A 129 -18.05 -13.75 -1.82
C ARG A 129 -18.93 -12.52 -1.91
N HIS A 130 -18.84 -11.81 -3.02
CA HIS A 130 -19.69 -10.66 -3.32
C HIS A 130 -21.07 -11.12 -3.84
N GLY A 131 -22.15 -10.50 -3.35
CA GLY A 131 -23.52 -10.86 -3.73
C GLY A 131 -23.97 -10.31 -5.09
N SER A 132 -25.11 -10.78 -5.59
CA SER A 132 -25.73 -10.36 -6.87
C SER A 132 -26.27 -8.92 -6.93
N SER A 133 -26.00 -8.13 -5.89
CA SER A 133 -26.21 -6.67 -5.87
C SER A 133 -24.92 -5.88 -6.08
N PHE A 134 -23.76 -6.54 -6.09
CA PHE A 134 -22.47 -5.88 -6.22
C PHE A 134 -22.34 -5.19 -7.58
N PHE A 135 -21.60 -4.08 -7.62
CA PHE A 135 -21.54 -3.26 -8.83
C PHE A 135 -20.76 -3.97 -9.95
N PHE A 136 -19.60 -4.54 -9.64
CA PHE A 136 -18.79 -5.26 -10.61
C PHE A 136 -19.35 -6.67 -10.82
N GLN A 137 -20.30 -6.81 -11.75
CA GLN A 137 -20.99 -8.08 -12.01
C GLN A 137 -21.33 -8.29 -13.48
N GLY A 138 -21.47 -9.56 -13.88
CA GLY A 138 -21.54 -9.95 -15.28
C GLY A 138 -22.72 -9.33 -16.02
N GLY A 139 -22.46 -8.82 -17.23
CA GLY A 139 -23.44 -8.11 -18.04
C GLY A 139 -23.75 -6.67 -17.61
N ARG A 140 -23.19 -6.14 -16.51
CA ARG A 140 -23.36 -4.71 -16.17
C ARG A 140 -22.59 -3.84 -17.16
N GLU A 141 -23.19 -2.71 -17.54
CA GLU A 141 -22.60 -1.68 -18.40
C GLU A 141 -22.27 -0.42 -17.58
N PHE A 142 -21.17 0.26 -17.93
CA PHE A 142 -20.64 1.44 -17.27
C PHE A 142 -20.29 2.54 -18.30
N ASN A 143 -20.49 3.81 -17.93
CA ASN A 143 -20.01 4.97 -18.68
C ASN A 143 -18.51 5.17 -18.47
N VAL A 144 -17.77 5.30 -19.58
CA VAL A 144 -16.31 5.38 -19.55
C VAL A 144 -15.71 6.54 -20.33
N LYS A 145 -14.56 7.00 -19.83
CA LYS A 145 -13.61 7.90 -20.50
C LYS A 145 -12.26 7.19 -20.61
N LEU A 146 -11.56 7.31 -21.75
CA LEU A 146 -10.27 6.68 -21.98
C LEU A 146 -9.15 7.73 -22.13
N TYR A 147 -7.98 7.42 -21.57
CA TYR A 147 -6.80 8.29 -21.52
C TYR A 147 -5.54 7.48 -21.78
N GLU A 148 -4.52 8.14 -22.35
CA GLU A 148 -3.20 7.52 -22.44
C GLU A 148 -2.64 7.24 -21.04
N ASP A 149 -1.86 6.16 -20.89
CA ASP A 149 -1.15 5.90 -19.64
C ASP A 149 -0.03 6.95 -19.47
N PRO A 150 -0.05 7.80 -18.42
CA PRO A 150 0.99 8.80 -18.19
C PRO A 150 2.34 8.16 -17.82
N VAL A 151 2.35 6.88 -17.44
CA VAL A 151 3.50 6.07 -17.04
C VAL A 151 3.70 4.93 -18.04
N SER A 152 4.11 5.31 -19.26
CA SER A 152 4.27 4.39 -20.39
C SER A 152 5.33 3.30 -20.23
N ASP A 153 6.27 3.45 -19.30
CA ASP A 153 7.24 2.42 -18.93
C ASP A 153 6.53 1.35 -18.08
N PRO A 154 6.48 0.07 -18.51
CA PRO A 154 5.85 -1.00 -17.76
C PRO A 154 6.40 -1.24 -16.36
N ASN A 155 7.66 -0.85 -16.05
CA ASN A 155 8.29 -1.14 -14.75
C ASN A 155 8.27 0.05 -13.78
N LYS A 156 7.91 1.25 -14.26
CA LYS A 156 7.83 2.43 -13.40
C LYS A 156 6.62 2.33 -12.47
N SER A 157 6.86 2.48 -11.17
CA SER A 157 5.82 2.44 -10.13
C SER A 157 5.25 3.85 -9.86
N GLY A 158 4.21 3.91 -9.03
CA GLY A 158 3.57 5.17 -8.62
C GLY A 158 4.42 6.01 -7.64
N PRO A 159 3.85 7.04 -6.98
CA PRO A 159 2.48 7.54 -7.17
C PRO A 159 2.27 8.17 -8.55
N GLY A 160 1.02 8.56 -8.86
CA GLY A 160 0.67 9.27 -10.09
C GLY A 160 0.49 8.36 -11.32
N LEU A 161 0.14 7.08 -11.11
CA LEU A 161 -0.17 6.16 -12.21
C LEU A 161 -1.43 6.55 -12.99
N ASP A 162 -2.28 7.41 -12.42
CA ASP A 162 -3.53 7.92 -13.00
C ASP A 162 -3.58 9.47 -13.06
N ASP A 163 -2.40 10.12 -13.12
CA ASP A 163 -2.26 11.58 -13.27
C ASP A 163 -2.54 12.03 -14.71
N VAL A 164 -3.75 11.74 -15.20
CA VAL A 164 -4.23 12.12 -16.54
C VAL A 164 -4.98 13.45 -16.54
N ASN A 165 -4.98 14.15 -17.68
CA ASN A 165 -5.82 15.33 -17.87
C ASN A 165 -7.29 14.91 -18.04
N ILE A 166 -8.07 14.95 -16.94
CA ILE A 166 -9.45 14.46 -16.86
C ILE A 166 -10.46 15.17 -17.80
N ASP A 167 -10.11 16.37 -18.26
CA ASP A 167 -10.90 17.16 -19.21
C ASP A 167 -10.63 16.77 -20.68
N ASP A 168 -9.54 16.05 -20.96
CA ASP A 168 -9.08 15.67 -22.31
C ASP A 168 -8.93 14.14 -22.52
N PRO A 169 -10.00 13.35 -22.38
CA PRO A 169 -10.00 11.93 -22.76
C PRO A 169 -10.03 11.79 -24.29
N PHE A 170 -9.13 10.97 -24.84
CA PHE A 170 -9.05 10.72 -26.28
C PHE A 170 -10.28 9.96 -26.82
N ALA A 171 -10.99 9.22 -25.96
CA ALA A 171 -12.22 8.51 -26.33
C ALA A 171 -13.23 8.44 -25.17
N LYS A 172 -14.51 8.26 -25.51
CA LYS A 172 -15.64 8.13 -24.55
C LYS A 172 -16.61 7.07 -25.06
N GLY A 173 -17.29 6.39 -24.15
CA GLY A 173 -18.20 5.30 -24.53
C GLY A 173 -18.79 4.58 -23.33
N THR A 174 -19.20 3.32 -23.54
CA THR A 174 -19.56 2.39 -22.47
C THR A 174 -18.72 1.12 -22.52
N ILE A 175 -18.48 0.52 -21.35
CA ILE A 175 -17.93 -0.85 -21.22
C ILE A 175 -18.99 -1.73 -20.58
N ARG A 176 -19.26 -2.87 -21.20
CA ARG A 176 -20.05 -3.95 -20.59
C ARG A 176 -19.16 -5.11 -20.16
N LEU A 177 -19.34 -5.54 -18.91
CA LEU A 177 -18.69 -6.74 -18.37
C LEU A 177 -19.24 -8.02 -19.05
N PRO A 178 -18.42 -9.06 -19.23
CA PRO A 178 -18.87 -10.33 -19.78
C PRO A 178 -20.00 -10.94 -18.93
N ARG A 179 -20.93 -11.64 -19.57
CA ARG A 179 -21.80 -12.59 -18.87
C ARG A 179 -21.03 -13.89 -18.60
N LYS A 180 -21.57 -14.76 -17.75
CA LYS A 180 -20.97 -16.05 -17.36
C LYS A 180 -20.75 -17.01 -18.55
N ASP A 181 -21.48 -16.82 -19.66
CA ASP A 181 -21.34 -17.52 -20.94
C ASP A 181 -20.32 -16.88 -21.90
N GLU A 182 -19.84 -15.67 -21.60
CA GLU A 182 -18.98 -14.85 -22.47
C GLU A 182 -17.54 -14.73 -21.94
N GLY A 183 -17.34 -14.79 -20.62
CA GLY A 183 -16.06 -14.55 -19.97
C GLY A 183 -16.10 -14.64 -18.44
N CYS A 184 -14.99 -14.25 -17.81
CA CYS A 184 -14.76 -14.33 -16.37
C CYS A 184 -14.64 -12.95 -15.70
N LEU A 185 -15.05 -12.90 -14.43
CA LEU A 185 -14.78 -11.80 -13.51
C LEU A 185 -13.99 -12.34 -12.32
N PHE A 186 -12.96 -11.60 -11.91
CA PHE A 186 -12.25 -11.83 -10.66
C PHE A 186 -12.47 -10.63 -9.74
N ILE A 187 -12.78 -10.92 -8.47
CA ILE A 187 -13.12 -9.93 -7.45
C ILE A 187 -12.52 -10.43 -6.14
N ASP A 188 -11.58 -9.67 -5.57
CA ASP A 188 -11.04 -9.94 -4.25
C ASP A 188 -10.91 -8.65 -3.43
N SER A 189 -11.59 -8.63 -2.29
CA SER A 189 -11.49 -7.58 -1.27
C SER A 189 -10.83 -8.08 0.02
N TYR A 190 -10.44 -9.35 0.08
CA TYR A 190 -9.95 -10.03 1.28
C TYR A 190 -8.43 -10.21 1.23
N SER A 191 -7.91 -10.94 0.24
CA SER A 191 -6.49 -11.30 0.18
C SER A 191 -5.62 -10.10 -0.20
N ILE A 192 -6.10 -9.20 -1.07
CA ILE A 192 -5.39 -7.96 -1.42
C ILE A 192 -5.20 -6.99 -0.23
N ASN A 193 -6.06 -7.09 0.79
CA ASN A 193 -5.96 -6.34 2.06
C ASN A 193 -5.36 -7.18 3.20
N LYS A 194 -4.79 -8.35 2.89
CA LYS A 194 -4.18 -9.24 3.87
C LYS A 194 -2.76 -8.78 4.19
N ASP A 195 -2.62 -8.03 5.28
CA ASP A 195 -1.38 -8.03 6.05
C ASP A 195 -1.07 -9.49 6.48
N PRO A 196 0.01 -10.12 5.99
CA PRO A 196 0.36 -11.49 6.32
C PRO A 196 0.98 -11.61 7.72
N THR A 197 1.47 -10.52 8.29
CA THR A 197 2.04 -10.46 9.65
C THR A 197 0.97 -10.28 10.73
N ALA A 198 -0.22 -9.79 10.34
CA ALA A 198 -1.35 -9.58 11.23
C ALA A 198 -2.11 -10.89 11.54
N ILE A 199 -1.75 -11.53 12.65
CA ILE A 199 -2.51 -12.64 13.24
C ILE A 199 -3.88 -12.23 13.82
N TYR A 200 -4.16 -10.93 13.93
CA TYR A 200 -5.43 -10.38 14.41
C TYR A 200 -5.98 -9.28 13.52
N GLU A 201 -7.30 -9.17 13.44
CA GLU A 201 -8.03 -8.03 12.85
C GLU A 201 -8.61 -7.12 13.94
N VAL A 202 -8.75 -5.82 13.67
CA VAL A 202 -9.45 -4.87 14.58
C VAL A 202 -10.81 -4.52 14.00
N LYS A 203 -11.89 -4.99 14.62
CA LYS A 203 -13.28 -4.63 14.26
C LYS A 203 -14.01 -4.04 15.46
N ASP A 204 -14.63 -2.88 15.28
CA ASP A 204 -15.36 -2.14 16.33
C ASP A 204 -14.52 -1.86 17.58
N GLY A 205 -13.22 -1.58 17.41
CA GLY A 205 -12.27 -1.38 18.50
C GLY A 205 -11.92 -2.65 19.28
N LYS A 206 -12.30 -3.84 18.78
CA LYS A 206 -11.95 -5.14 19.37
C LYS A 206 -11.02 -5.91 18.44
N ILE A 207 -9.94 -6.40 19.03
CA ILE A 207 -9.06 -7.40 18.42
C ILE A 207 -9.85 -8.71 18.31
N LYS A 208 -9.85 -9.32 17.12
CA LYS A 208 -10.40 -10.65 16.84
C LYS A 208 -9.38 -11.44 16.03
N ASP A 209 -9.41 -12.76 16.14
CA ASP A 209 -8.58 -13.62 15.30
C ASP A 209 -8.95 -13.41 13.82
N ARG A 210 -7.96 -13.18 12.96
CA ARG A 210 -8.22 -13.08 11.52
C ARG A 210 -8.51 -14.49 10.99
N PRO A 211 -9.65 -14.74 10.32
CA PRO A 211 -9.95 -16.08 9.83
C PRO A 211 -8.89 -16.54 8.81
N LEU A 212 -8.12 -17.57 9.17
CA LEU A 212 -7.22 -18.22 8.23
C LEU A 212 -8.04 -18.87 7.12
N ASP A 213 -7.74 -18.49 5.87
CA ASP A 213 -8.28 -19.18 4.71
C ASP A 213 -7.38 -20.37 4.38
N GLU A 214 -7.50 -21.46 5.13
CA GLU A 214 -6.66 -22.66 4.94
C GLU A 214 -6.59 -23.14 3.47
N PRO A 215 -7.69 -23.33 2.71
CA PRO A 215 -7.61 -23.78 1.33
C PRO A 215 -7.06 -22.74 0.34
N PHE A 216 -7.05 -21.44 0.66
CA PHE A 216 -6.36 -20.45 -0.18
C PHE A 216 -4.88 -20.31 0.20
N ASN A 217 -4.57 -20.19 1.50
CA ASN A 217 -3.21 -20.09 2.02
C ASN A 217 -2.37 -21.32 1.67
N LYS A 218 -2.89 -22.53 1.92
CA LYS A 218 -2.19 -23.80 1.65
C LYS A 218 -1.74 -23.97 0.20
N TYR A 219 -2.48 -23.40 -0.75
CA TYR A 219 -2.24 -23.58 -2.19
C TYR A 219 -1.50 -22.39 -2.83
N TYR A 220 -1.61 -21.18 -2.28
CA TYR A 220 -1.00 -19.95 -2.84
C TYR A 220 0.10 -19.31 -1.99
N TYR A 221 0.17 -19.58 -0.68
CA TYR A 221 1.18 -19.04 0.23
C TYR A 221 2.12 -20.15 0.75
N ASP A 222 1.59 -21.20 1.40
CA ASP A 222 2.39 -22.29 2.00
C ASP A 222 3.19 -23.10 0.96
N LEU A 223 2.84 -23.00 -0.32
CA LEU A 223 3.53 -23.61 -1.46
C LEU A 223 4.65 -22.73 -2.06
N PHE A 224 4.68 -21.44 -1.70
CA PHE A 224 5.58 -20.43 -2.25
C PHE A 224 6.48 -19.75 -1.21
N GLU A 225 6.14 -19.82 0.08
CA GLU A 225 7.07 -19.47 1.16
C GLU A 225 8.27 -20.43 1.16
N LYS A 226 9.37 -19.97 0.54
CA LYS A 226 10.70 -20.51 0.83
C LYS A 226 11.29 -19.71 1.98
N GLU A 227 11.82 -20.41 2.97
CA GLU A 227 12.58 -19.87 4.13
C GLU A 227 13.83 -19.04 3.76
N THR A 228 14.03 -18.72 2.48
CA THR A 228 15.21 -18.03 1.93
C THR A 228 14.86 -16.87 1.00
N GLU A 229 13.59 -16.46 0.87
CA GLU A 229 13.26 -15.21 0.15
C GLU A 229 13.43 -14.02 1.11
N ALA A 230 14.63 -13.42 1.08
CA ALA A 230 14.95 -12.26 1.88
C ALA A 230 13.95 -11.13 1.63
N HIS A 231 13.16 -10.79 2.64
CA HIS A 231 12.16 -9.75 2.51
C HIS A 231 12.85 -8.38 2.31
N TRP A 232 12.16 -7.44 1.66
CA TRP A 232 12.75 -6.14 1.26
C TRP A 232 13.23 -5.24 2.43
N TYR A 233 13.00 -5.64 3.67
CA TYR A 233 13.50 -5.02 4.90
C TYR A 233 14.75 -5.72 5.51
N GLU A 234 15.19 -6.86 4.97
CA GLU A 234 16.32 -7.65 5.51
C GLU A 234 17.71 -7.23 4.98
N ASN A 235 17.79 -6.13 4.21
CA ASN A 235 19.06 -5.48 3.90
C ASN A 235 19.58 -4.69 5.12
N THR A 236 19.87 -5.40 6.21
CA THR A 236 20.76 -4.90 7.27
C THR A 236 22.18 -4.81 6.71
N THR A 237 22.80 -3.65 6.90
CA THR A 237 24.14 -3.32 6.40
C THR A 237 25.18 -4.36 6.84
N GLU A 238 26.07 -4.75 5.91
CA GLU A 238 27.21 -5.62 6.21
C GLU A 238 28.20 -4.95 7.18
N GLU A 239 27.96 -5.10 8.49
CA GLU A 239 29.02 -4.91 9.49
C GLU A 239 29.74 -6.24 9.74
N ASN A 240 31.03 -6.25 9.43
CA ASN A 240 31.90 -7.43 9.49
C ASN A 240 31.96 -8.02 10.90
N MET A 241 31.28 -9.14 11.15
CA MET A 241 31.66 -10.02 12.26
C MET A 241 32.88 -10.84 11.87
N ILE A 242 34.03 -10.46 12.43
CA ILE A 242 35.25 -11.27 12.44
C ILE A 242 34.96 -12.54 13.25
N GLU A 243 35.25 -13.71 12.68
CA GLU A 243 35.21 -14.98 13.41
C GLU A 243 36.22 -14.94 14.57
N GLU A 244 35.74 -15.01 15.82
CA GLU A 244 36.58 -15.43 16.94
C GLU A 244 36.15 -16.83 17.42
N SER A 245 37.11 -17.74 17.42
CA SER A 245 36.87 -19.17 17.46
C SER A 245 36.98 -19.77 18.87
N THR A 246 35.95 -20.54 19.27
CA THR A 246 36.03 -21.68 20.22
C THR A 246 36.48 -21.43 21.68
N ILE A 247 35.61 -21.75 22.66
CA ILE A 247 35.78 -22.89 23.62
C ILE A 247 34.66 -22.94 24.68
N GLU A 248 34.31 -24.17 25.09
CA GLU A 248 33.40 -24.58 26.18
C GLU A 248 33.49 -23.80 27.50
N GLY A 249 32.35 -23.66 28.22
CA GLY A 249 32.35 -23.03 29.55
C GLY A 249 31.06 -23.00 30.39
N ASN A 250 30.43 -24.16 30.65
CA ASN A 250 29.53 -24.47 31.79
C ASN A 250 28.31 -23.60 32.17
N MET A 251 27.19 -24.29 32.48
CA MET A 251 26.09 -23.74 33.29
C MET A 251 26.47 -23.55 34.76
N THR A 252 26.05 -22.43 35.36
CA THR A 252 25.77 -22.31 36.81
C THR A 252 24.64 -21.31 37.07
N GLU A 253 23.83 -21.55 38.10
CA GLU A 253 22.70 -20.73 38.54
C GLU A 253 23.13 -19.39 39.16
N GLY A 254 22.30 -18.34 39.06
CA GLY A 254 22.53 -17.04 39.70
C GLY A 254 21.32 -16.10 39.70
N ASN A 255 20.89 -15.70 40.90
CA ASN A 255 19.63 -15.02 41.23
C ASN A 255 19.30 -13.66 40.55
N THR A 256 17.98 -13.39 40.57
CA THR A 256 17.26 -12.10 40.46
C THR A 256 17.98 -10.82 40.91
N THR A 257 17.83 -9.73 40.15
CA THR A 257 17.70 -8.36 40.71
C THR A 257 16.92 -7.43 39.77
N GLU A 258 16.17 -6.47 40.31
CA GLU A 258 15.49 -5.40 39.58
C GLU A 258 16.47 -4.27 39.19
N GLY A 259 16.21 -3.54 38.10
CA GLY A 259 16.95 -2.32 37.78
C GLY A 259 16.57 -1.69 36.43
N ASN A 260 16.28 -0.38 36.43
CA ASN A 260 16.16 0.48 35.24
C ASN A 260 17.54 0.57 34.53
N THR A 261 17.72 1.10 33.32
CA THR A 261 17.14 2.33 32.72
C THR A 261 17.41 2.38 31.21
N THR A 262 16.71 3.24 30.48
CA THR A 262 16.99 3.58 29.07
C THR A 262 18.30 4.36 28.93
N GLU A 263 19.12 4.05 27.92
CA GLU A 263 20.22 4.92 27.46
C GLU A 263 20.11 5.18 25.95
N GLU A 264 20.25 6.45 25.56
CA GLU A 264 20.51 6.86 24.17
C GLU A 264 21.98 6.55 23.82
N ILE A 265 22.22 5.89 22.70
CA ILE A 265 23.59 5.70 22.20
C ILE A 265 23.96 6.85 21.27
N THR A 266 24.84 7.72 21.76
CA THR A 266 25.52 8.76 20.98
C THR A 266 26.51 8.12 20.01
N THR A 267 26.42 8.42 18.72
CA THR A 267 27.40 7.97 17.71
C THR A 267 28.72 8.75 17.80
N GLU A 268 29.84 8.04 17.98
CA GLU A 268 31.19 8.61 17.96
C GLU A 268 31.84 8.41 16.58
N GLY A 269 32.34 9.48 15.96
CA GLY A 269 32.93 9.47 14.63
C GLY A 269 34.45 9.31 14.64
N ASN A 270 34.97 8.35 13.86
CA ASN A 270 36.41 8.04 13.81
C ASN A 270 37.28 9.18 13.25
N MET A 271 38.39 9.47 13.93
CA MET A 271 39.45 10.36 13.44
C MET A 271 40.38 9.65 12.44
N THR A 272 40.87 10.39 11.44
CA THR A 272 42.14 10.11 10.73
C THR A 272 42.89 11.41 10.43
N GLU A 273 44.22 11.33 10.31
CA GLU A 273 45.16 12.44 10.55
C GLU A 273 45.26 13.51 9.45
N GLY A 274 45.60 14.74 9.85
CA GLY A 274 45.80 15.86 8.91
C GLY A 274 46.43 17.14 9.50
N ASN A 275 47.64 17.06 10.08
CA ASN A 275 48.59 18.16 10.39
C ASN A 275 48.15 19.35 11.29
N MET A 276 48.95 19.61 12.33
CA MET A 276 48.84 20.77 13.25
C MET A 276 49.20 22.11 12.61
N THR A 277 48.56 23.21 13.07
CA THR A 277 49.28 24.45 13.45
C THR A 277 48.45 25.36 14.39
N GLU A 278 49.01 25.65 15.57
CA GLU A 278 48.88 26.83 16.47
C GLU A 278 47.50 27.53 16.71
N GLY A 279 47.09 27.70 18.00
CA GLY A 279 45.99 28.65 18.30
C GLY A 279 45.28 28.72 19.68
N ASN A 280 45.96 28.59 20.82
CA ASN A 280 45.51 29.03 22.19
C ASN A 280 44.21 28.48 22.86
N THR A 281 44.43 27.51 23.77
CA THR A 281 44.21 27.61 25.24
C THR A 281 42.91 28.13 25.87
N THR A 282 42.06 27.19 26.30
CA THR A 282 41.60 26.88 27.68
C THR A 282 41.52 27.94 28.80
N GLU A 283 40.33 28.07 29.44
CA GLU A 283 40.02 28.07 30.90
C GLU A 283 38.51 28.46 31.06
N GLY A 284 37.71 28.02 32.06
CA GLY A 284 37.89 27.12 33.20
C GLY A 284 36.52 26.94 33.93
N ASN A 285 36.38 25.91 34.78
CA ASN A 285 35.13 25.55 35.47
C ASN A 285 34.84 26.35 36.77
N MET A 286 33.65 26.11 37.35
CA MET A 286 33.24 26.19 38.79
C MET A 286 32.37 27.36 39.32
N THR A 287 31.09 27.02 39.55
CA THR A 287 30.29 27.03 40.81
C THR A 287 30.17 28.23 41.78
N GLU A 288 28.96 28.29 42.37
CA GLU A 288 28.54 28.87 43.68
C GLU A 288 28.26 30.38 43.82
N GLY A 289 27.16 30.71 44.53
CA GLY A 289 26.85 32.06 45.04
C GLY A 289 25.36 32.43 45.15
N ASN A 290 24.72 32.16 46.29
CA ASN A 290 23.40 32.71 46.64
C ASN A 290 23.47 34.20 47.01
N THR A 291 22.39 34.96 46.78
CA THR A 291 22.01 36.07 47.68
C THR A 291 20.52 36.39 47.61
N THR A 292 19.89 36.55 48.76
CA THR A 292 18.48 36.94 48.95
C THR A 292 18.43 38.29 49.66
N GLU A 293 17.56 39.21 49.27
CA GLU A 293 17.11 40.29 50.16
C GLU A 293 15.73 40.87 49.77
N GLU A 294 15.07 41.54 50.73
CA GLU A 294 13.64 41.90 50.80
C GLU A 294 13.54 43.25 51.59
N ILE A 295 12.48 44.08 51.63
CA ILE A 295 11.03 43.99 51.35
C ILE A 295 10.53 45.39 50.91
N THR A 296 9.49 45.54 50.07
CA THR A 296 8.41 46.55 50.33
C THR A 296 7.18 46.48 49.41
N THR A 297 6.02 46.79 50.00
CA THR A 297 4.66 46.78 49.42
C THR A 297 4.00 48.13 49.68
N GLU A 298 3.06 48.58 48.83
CA GLU A 298 2.30 49.82 49.04
C GLU A 298 0.78 49.55 49.04
N GLY A 299 0.06 50.08 50.05
CA GLY A 299 -1.41 50.01 50.19
C GLY A 299 -2.13 51.19 49.50
N ASN A 300 -3.44 51.40 49.60
CA ASN A 300 -4.44 50.92 50.58
C ASN A 300 -5.86 50.89 49.95
N MET A 301 -6.80 50.20 50.61
CA MET A 301 -8.25 50.44 50.45
C MET A 301 -8.80 51.30 51.60
N THR A 302 -9.91 52.00 51.36
CA THR A 302 -10.94 52.30 52.38
C THR A 302 -12.27 52.68 51.71
N GLU A 303 -13.39 52.44 52.39
CA GLU A 303 -14.77 52.46 51.89
C GLU A 303 -15.61 53.55 52.61
N GLY A 304 -16.64 54.13 51.97
CA GLY A 304 -17.45 55.18 52.62
C GLY A 304 -18.50 55.94 51.79
N ASP A 305 -19.58 55.25 51.42
CA ASP A 305 -21.00 55.67 51.34
C ASP A 305 -21.55 56.97 50.66
N MET A 306 -22.72 56.76 50.02
CA MET A 306 -23.91 57.64 49.85
C MET A 306 -24.19 58.59 48.63
N THR A 307 -25.31 58.26 47.95
CA THR A 307 -26.25 59.07 47.12
C THR A 307 -25.93 59.40 45.65
N GLY A 308 -26.91 59.24 44.71
CA GLY A 308 -26.83 59.96 43.41
C GLY A 308 -27.44 59.44 42.08
N ILE A 309 -28.63 58.82 42.01
CA ILE A 309 -29.61 58.96 40.88
C ILE A 309 -29.20 58.67 39.39
N LYS A 310 -29.85 57.63 38.80
CA LYS A 310 -30.28 57.39 37.39
C LYS A 310 -29.29 57.37 36.20
N GLY A 311 -29.41 56.33 35.36
CA GLY A 311 -29.04 56.35 33.93
C GLY A 311 -29.01 54.95 33.28
N GLU A 312 -30.01 54.61 32.46
CA GLU A 312 -30.10 53.32 31.72
C GLU A 312 -29.15 53.23 30.50
N PRO A 313 -28.78 52.02 30.04
CA PRO A 313 -28.00 51.83 28.82
C PRO A 313 -28.84 51.97 27.54
N LYS A 314 -28.17 52.18 26.40
CA LYS A 314 -28.73 51.93 25.07
C LYS A 314 -27.86 50.93 24.30
N LEU A 315 -28.55 49.94 23.77
CA LEU A 315 -28.26 49.02 22.65
C LEU A 315 -26.91 49.22 21.93
#